data_AF-A0A2D9NMG7-F1
#
_entry.id   AF-A0A2D9NMG7-F1
#
_cell.length_a   1.000
_cell.length_b   1.000
_cell.length_c   1.000
_cell.angle_alpha   90.00
_cell.angle_beta   90.00
_cell.angle_gamma   90.00
#
_symmetry.space_group_name_H-M   'P 1'
#
loop_
_entity.id
_entity.type
_entity.pdbx_description
1 polymer ?
#
loop_
_entity_poly.entity_id
_entity_poly.type
_entity_poly.pdbx_seq_one_letter_code
_entity_poly.pdbx_strand_id
1 'polypeptide(L)'
;QAPAVLQWVTRLWNTRLDTVQGEWQTGIPCDLSALLEHMGRGYLPYLSANVEAVRVGRKRFTVEIDGIRYEGARYSRYRVWCLQQLRDHFEALPADAKTDAEALLKSTGCWEPLWRDRDLPLLEGQEQGLPFRADTKMVGVHDTLLRRNTK
;
A
#
# COMPACT_ATOMS: atom_id res chain seq x y z
N GLN A 1 -26.58 -5.21 -21.62
CA GLN A 1 -26.37 -6.34 -20.69
C GLN A 1 -24.95 -6.89 -20.88
N ALA A 2 -24.29 -7.44 -19.84
CA ALA A 2 -22.89 -7.89 -19.90
C ALA A 2 -22.73 -9.36 -19.46
N PRO A 3 -23.18 -10.34 -20.27
CA PRO A 3 -23.26 -11.76 -19.87
C PRO A 3 -21.90 -12.40 -19.57
N ALA A 4 -20.84 -11.99 -20.28
CA ALA A 4 -19.48 -12.49 -20.02
C ALA A 4 -18.95 -12.05 -18.65
N VAL A 5 -19.29 -10.82 -18.21
CA VAL A 5 -18.92 -10.31 -16.89
C VAL A 5 -19.65 -11.09 -15.80
N LEU A 6 -20.95 -11.34 -15.97
CA LEU A 6 -21.73 -12.14 -15.02
C LEU A 6 -21.17 -13.56 -14.88
N GLN A 7 -20.87 -14.22 -16.01
CA GLN A 7 -20.26 -15.56 -15.99
C GLN A 7 -18.89 -15.56 -15.29
N TRP A 8 -18.05 -14.55 -15.53
CA TRP A 8 -16.77 -14.43 -14.85
C TRP A 8 -16.93 -14.24 -13.34
N VAL A 9 -17.82 -13.34 -12.90
CA VAL A 9 -18.11 -13.12 -11.47
C VAL A 9 -18.60 -14.40 -10.81
N THR A 10 -19.54 -15.11 -11.43
CA THR A 10 -20.07 -16.37 -10.88
C THR A 10 -18.98 -17.44 -10.77
N ARG A 11 -18.08 -17.56 -11.77
CA ARG A 11 -16.94 -18.48 -11.66
C ARG A 11 -16.02 -18.10 -10.51
N LEU A 12 -15.64 -16.82 -10.42
CA LEU A 12 -14.77 -16.32 -9.35
C LEU A 12 -15.37 -16.58 -7.96
N TRP A 13 -16.69 -16.38 -7.81
CA TRP A 13 -17.38 -16.59 -6.55
C TRP A 13 -17.42 -18.07 -6.12
N ASN A 14 -17.45 -18.98 -7.10
CA ASN A 14 -17.45 -20.41 -6.87
C ASN A 14 -16.04 -21.02 -6.80
N THR A 15 -14.98 -20.22 -7.05
CA THR A 15 -13.60 -20.69 -6.96
C THR A 15 -13.27 -21.06 -5.52
N ARG A 16 -12.73 -22.26 -5.33
CA ARG A 16 -12.23 -22.73 -4.05
C ARG A 16 -10.74 -23.01 -4.15
N LEU A 17 -9.97 -22.76 -3.08
CA LEU A 17 -8.51 -22.94 -3.08
C LEU A 17 -8.07 -24.35 -3.49
N ASP A 18 -8.82 -25.38 -3.07
CA ASP A 18 -8.59 -26.78 -3.44
C ASP A 18 -8.81 -27.06 -4.94
N THR A 19 -9.62 -26.24 -5.62
CA THR A 19 -9.90 -26.35 -7.06
C THR A 19 -8.94 -25.55 -7.95
N VAL A 20 -8.10 -24.69 -7.36
CA VAL A 20 -7.12 -23.90 -8.12
C VAL A 20 -5.88 -24.75 -8.33
N GLN A 21 -5.58 -25.06 -9.59
CA GLN A 21 -4.36 -25.74 -10.01
C GLN A 21 -3.52 -24.74 -10.82
N GLY A 22 -2.24 -24.61 -10.50
CA GLY A 22 -1.34 -23.71 -11.20
C GLY A 22 0.06 -23.70 -10.59
N GLU A 23 1.05 -23.45 -11.43
CA GLU A 23 2.43 -23.20 -10.99
C GLU A 23 2.67 -21.70 -10.91
N TRP A 24 3.56 -21.30 -10.01
CA TRP A 24 4.04 -19.93 -9.98
C TRP A 24 4.82 -19.66 -11.26
N GLN A 25 4.45 -18.59 -11.96
CA GLN A 25 5.26 -18.14 -13.10
C GLN A 25 6.60 -17.61 -12.59
N THR A 26 7.66 -17.88 -13.35
CA THR A 26 8.97 -17.31 -13.08
C THR A 26 8.96 -15.82 -13.39
N GLY A 27 9.32 -15.00 -12.39
CA GLY A 27 9.37 -13.55 -12.54
C GLY A 27 7.99 -12.87 -12.52
N ILE A 28 7.97 -11.60 -12.90
CA ILE A 28 6.76 -10.76 -12.91
C ILE A 28 6.21 -10.69 -14.34
N PRO A 29 4.98 -11.17 -14.59
CA PRO A 29 4.33 -11.07 -15.89
C PRO A 29 4.24 -9.63 -16.41
N CYS A 30 4.46 -9.44 -17.72
CA CYS A 30 4.51 -8.11 -18.33
C CYS A 30 3.17 -7.36 -18.29
N ASP A 31 2.06 -8.08 -18.25
CA ASP A 31 0.70 -7.55 -18.14
C ASP A 31 0.41 -6.91 -16.77
N LEU A 32 1.23 -7.18 -15.74
CA LEU A 32 1.17 -6.48 -14.46
C LEU A 32 1.77 -5.07 -14.50
N SER A 33 2.51 -4.72 -15.55
CA SER A 33 3.14 -3.39 -15.66
C SER A 33 2.10 -2.27 -15.65
N ALA A 34 0.98 -2.45 -16.35
CA ALA A 34 -0.12 -1.48 -16.36
C ALA A 34 -0.75 -1.27 -14.97
N LEU A 35 -0.80 -2.33 -14.15
CA LEU A 35 -1.27 -2.25 -12.78
C LEU A 35 -0.27 -1.48 -11.90
N LEU A 36 1.02 -1.79 -12.02
CA LEU A 36 2.08 -1.08 -11.30
C LEU A 36 2.13 0.40 -11.68
N GLU A 37 2.01 0.73 -12.96
CA GLU A 37 1.92 2.10 -13.44
C GLU A 37 0.74 2.87 -12.83
N HIS A 38 -0.42 2.22 -12.71
CA HIS A 38 -1.56 2.81 -12.04
C HIS A 38 -1.29 3.03 -10.53
N MET A 39 -0.60 2.09 -9.87
CA MET A 39 -0.17 2.28 -8.47
C MET A 39 0.84 3.42 -8.32
N GLY A 40 1.80 3.55 -9.23
CA GLY A 40 2.82 4.60 -9.25
C GLY A 40 2.25 6.00 -9.47
N ARG A 41 1.25 6.13 -10.35
CA ARG A 41 0.55 7.41 -10.58
C ARG A 41 -0.48 7.75 -9.51
N GLY A 42 -1.08 6.73 -8.89
CA GLY A 42 -2.24 6.86 -8.02
C GLY A 42 -1.95 6.60 -6.54
N TYR A 43 -1.84 5.32 -6.21
CA TYR A 43 -1.84 4.84 -4.84
C TYR A 43 -0.61 5.24 -4.03
N LEU A 44 0.60 5.15 -4.62
CA LEU A 44 1.83 5.49 -3.89
C LEU A 44 1.94 7.00 -3.60
N PRO A 45 1.62 7.93 -4.54
CA PRO A 45 1.51 9.35 -4.22
C PRO A 45 0.49 9.66 -3.11
N TYR A 46 -0.61 8.92 -3.06
CA TYR A 46 -1.58 9.02 -1.96
C TYR A 46 -0.96 8.61 -0.62
N LEU A 47 -0.16 7.54 -0.59
CA LEU A 47 0.56 7.13 0.62
C LEU A 47 1.53 8.22 1.08
N SER A 48 2.28 8.87 0.18
CA SER A 48 3.15 9.99 0.54
C SER A 48 2.34 11.17 1.15
N ALA A 49 1.21 11.53 0.55
CA ALA A 49 0.33 12.56 1.12
C ALA A 49 -0.22 12.17 2.50
N ASN A 50 -0.54 10.89 2.70
CA ASN A 50 -0.93 10.35 4.00
C ASN A 50 0.22 10.42 5.02
N VAL A 51 1.46 10.11 4.61
CA VAL A 51 2.66 10.22 5.47
C VAL A 51 2.81 11.64 5.99
N GLU A 52 2.72 12.63 5.10
CA GLU A 52 2.81 14.03 5.51
C GLU A 52 1.68 14.42 6.46
N ALA A 53 0.45 14.00 6.18
CA ALA A 53 -0.69 14.22 7.08
C ALA A 53 -0.48 13.61 8.47
N VAL A 54 0.14 12.42 8.58
CA VAL A 54 0.55 11.80 9.86
C VAL A 54 1.65 12.60 10.54
N ARG A 55 2.67 13.01 9.79
CA ARG A 55 3.81 13.76 10.31
C ARG A 55 3.38 15.05 11.00
N VAL A 56 2.50 15.83 10.36
CA VAL A 56 2.01 17.11 10.92
C VAL A 56 0.76 16.95 11.80
N GLY A 57 0.28 15.71 12.02
CA GLY A 57 -0.91 15.44 12.82
C GLY A 57 -2.23 15.95 12.21
N ARG A 58 -2.25 16.19 10.90
CA ARG A 58 -3.44 16.67 10.17
C ARG A 58 -4.37 15.49 9.90
N LYS A 59 -5.41 15.36 10.73
CA LYS A 59 -6.36 14.23 10.69
C LYS A 59 -7.09 14.03 9.34
N ARG A 60 -7.23 15.10 8.56
CA ARG A 60 -7.81 15.07 7.21
C ARG A 60 -7.00 15.89 6.23
N PHE A 61 -6.72 15.35 5.07
CA PHE A 61 -5.96 16.02 4.02
C PHE A 61 -6.71 15.98 2.69
N THR A 62 -6.39 16.93 1.82
CA THR A 62 -6.85 16.96 0.44
C THR A 62 -5.64 16.79 -0.46
N VAL A 63 -5.75 15.95 -1.47
CA VAL A 63 -4.68 15.67 -2.43
C VAL A 63 -5.28 15.49 -3.82
N GLU A 64 -4.58 15.97 -4.84
CA GLU A 64 -4.92 15.75 -6.25
C GLU A 64 -4.00 14.67 -6.82
N ILE A 65 -4.59 13.62 -7.36
CA ILE A 65 -3.89 12.43 -7.82
C ILE A 65 -4.59 11.94 -9.08
N ASP A 66 -3.84 11.74 -10.17
CA ASP A 66 -4.34 11.25 -11.46
C ASP A 66 -5.58 12.06 -11.94
N GLY A 67 -5.54 13.39 -11.77
CA GLY A 67 -6.63 14.31 -12.11
C GLY A 67 -7.85 14.27 -11.18
N ILE A 68 -7.80 13.47 -10.12
CA ILE A 68 -8.88 13.34 -9.14
C ILE A 68 -8.50 14.05 -7.84
N ARG A 69 -9.38 14.96 -7.40
CA ARG A 69 -9.23 15.66 -6.13
C ARG A 69 -9.90 14.87 -5.00
N TYR A 70 -9.08 14.22 -4.17
CA TYR A 70 -9.53 13.50 -2.99
C TYR A 70 -9.67 14.44 -1.80
N GLU A 71 -10.88 14.90 -1.52
CA GLU A 71 -11.14 15.85 -0.44
C GLU A 71 -11.36 15.17 0.91
N GLY A 72 -10.72 15.72 1.95
CA GLY A 72 -10.95 15.30 3.32
C GLY A 72 -10.62 13.82 3.55
N ALA A 73 -9.66 13.25 2.83
CA ALA A 73 -9.14 11.92 3.12
C ALA A 73 -8.67 11.85 4.57
N ARG A 74 -9.03 10.79 5.30
CA ARG A 74 -8.54 10.60 6.68
C ARG A 74 -7.13 10.00 6.64
N TYR A 75 -6.23 10.58 7.41
CA TYR A 75 -4.91 10.01 7.60
C TYR A 75 -4.95 8.66 8.35
N SER A 76 -3.91 7.86 8.17
CA SER A 76 -3.79 6.52 8.71
C SER A 76 -2.34 6.19 9.03
N ARG A 77 -2.04 5.90 10.30
CA ARG A 77 -0.72 5.38 10.72
C ARG A 77 -0.47 3.98 10.18
N TYR A 78 -1.53 3.17 10.07
CA TYR A 78 -1.45 1.85 9.44
C TYR A 78 -0.92 1.93 8.00
N ARG A 79 -1.34 2.94 7.23
CA ARG A 79 -0.83 3.15 5.87
C ARG A 79 0.65 3.57 5.82
N VAL A 80 1.14 4.27 6.85
CA VAL A 80 2.58 4.55 7.00
C VAL A 80 3.33 3.25 7.27
N TRP A 81 2.77 2.38 8.12
CA TRP A 81 3.33 1.05 8.37
C TRP A 81 3.33 0.16 7.13
N CYS A 82 2.24 0.13 6.35
CA CYS A 82 2.20 -0.56 5.06
C CYS A 82 3.33 -0.11 4.12
N LEU A 83 3.59 1.20 4.05
CA LEU A 83 4.68 1.74 3.24
C LEU A 83 6.05 1.25 3.73
N GLN A 84 6.27 1.19 5.05
CA GLN A 84 7.48 0.61 5.62
C GLN A 84 7.63 -0.87 5.25
N GLN A 85 6.55 -1.67 5.35
CA GLN A 85 6.61 -3.08 4.98
C GLN A 85 6.99 -3.28 3.51
N LEU A 86 6.47 -2.46 2.59
CA LEU A 86 6.88 -2.52 1.18
C LEU A 86 8.38 -2.28 1.01
N ARG A 87 8.95 -1.32 1.76
CA ARG A 87 10.38 -1.02 1.75
C ARG A 87 11.18 -2.16 2.36
N ASP A 88 10.77 -2.69 3.51
CA ASP A 88 11.45 -3.79 4.19
C ASP A 88 11.48 -5.05 3.31
N HIS A 89 10.35 -5.37 2.65
CA HIS A 89 10.28 -6.49 1.72
C HIS A 89 11.17 -6.29 0.49
N PHE A 90 11.26 -5.06 -0.04
CA PHE A 90 12.19 -4.75 -1.12
C PHE A 90 13.66 -4.89 -0.67
N GLU A 91 13.98 -4.39 0.52
CA GLU A 91 15.33 -4.48 1.08
C GLU A 91 15.76 -5.92 1.38
N ALA A 92 14.81 -6.80 1.73
CA ALA A 92 15.04 -8.21 1.99
C ALA A 92 15.18 -9.08 0.72
N LEU A 93 15.01 -8.51 -0.47
CA LEU A 93 15.18 -9.26 -1.73
C LEU A 93 16.65 -9.69 -1.93
N PRO A 94 16.89 -10.88 -2.52
CA PRO A 94 18.19 -11.25 -3.08
C PRO A 94 18.71 -10.19 -4.06
N ALA A 95 20.03 -10.06 -4.19
CA ALA A 95 20.64 -8.94 -4.94
C ALA A 95 20.22 -8.87 -6.43
N ASP A 96 20.10 -10.02 -7.08
CA ASP A 96 19.59 -10.15 -8.45
C ASP A 96 18.12 -9.72 -8.55
N ALA A 97 17.26 -10.30 -7.72
CA ALA A 97 15.83 -9.96 -7.68
C ALA A 97 15.59 -8.49 -7.32
N LYS A 98 16.42 -7.92 -6.43
CA LYS A 98 16.35 -6.51 -6.03
C LYS A 98 16.69 -5.58 -7.19
N THR A 99 17.69 -5.93 -8.00
CA THR A 99 18.08 -5.17 -9.20
C THR A 99 16.94 -5.14 -10.23
N ASP A 100 16.33 -6.31 -10.49
CA ASP A 100 15.21 -6.42 -11.42
C ASP A 100 13.96 -5.68 -10.90
N ALA A 101 13.65 -5.82 -9.61
CA ALA A 101 12.54 -5.11 -8.98
C ALA A 101 12.74 -3.59 -9.00
N GLU A 102 13.95 -3.09 -8.76
CA GLU A 102 14.26 -1.67 -8.84
C GLU A 102 14.04 -1.12 -10.25
N ALA A 103 14.53 -1.85 -11.27
CA ALA A 103 14.34 -1.46 -12.66
C ALA A 103 12.85 -1.38 -13.03
N LEU A 104 12.05 -2.38 -12.61
CA LEU A 104 10.60 -2.42 -12.84
C LEU A 104 9.87 -1.30 -12.08
N LEU A 105 10.20 -1.05 -10.82
CA LEU A 105 9.58 0.00 -10.03
C LEU A 105 9.92 1.39 -10.58
N LYS A 106 11.12 1.58 -11.13
CA LYS A 106 11.49 2.83 -11.81
C LYS A 106 10.74 3.02 -13.12
N SER A 107 10.68 2.00 -13.97
CA SER A 107 10.00 2.10 -15.27
C SER A 107 8.48 2.31 -15.14
N THR A 108 7.88 1.80 -14.08
CA THR A 108 6.44 1.96 -13.78
C THR A 108 6.12 3.19 -12.93
N GLY A 109 7.10 4.03 -12.59
CA GLY A 109 6.90 5.23 -11.78
C GLY A 109 6.58 4.97 -10.31
N CYS A 110 6.72 3.73 -9.82
CA CYS A 110 6.51 3.39 -8.42
C CYS A 110 7.68 3.85 -7.52
N TRP A 111 8.90 3.90 -8.06
CA TRP A 111 10.11 4.08 -7.27
C TRP A 111 10.14 5.40 -6.48
N GLU A 112 9.92 6.54 -7.14
CA GLU A 112 10.02 7.84 -6.47
C GLU A 112 8.99 7.98 -5.35
N PRO A 113 7.68 7.72 -5.56
CA PRO A 113 6.70 7.82 -4.47
C PRO A 113 6.95 6.83 -3.33
N LEU A 114 7.48 5.64 -3.64
CA LEU A 114 7.82 4.62 -2.64
C LEU A 114 8.92 5.12 -1.68
N TRP A 115 9.87 5.92 -2.16
CA TRP A 115 11.05 6.38 -1.41
C TRP A 115 11.07 7.88 -1.08
N ARG A 116 10.07 8.65 -1.53
CA ARG A 116 9.98 10.10 -1.37
C ARG A 116 10.22 10.56 0.07
N ASP A 117 9.48 9.98 1.01
CA ASP A 117 9.62 10.25 2.43
C ASP A 117 10.75 9.41 3.02
N ARG A 118 11.93 9.99 3.28
CA ARG A 118 13.05 9.25 3.88
C ARG A 118 12.70 8.70 5.26
N ASP A 119 12.18 9.54 6.14
CA ASP A 119 11.88 9.19 7.53
C ASP A 119 10.36 9.02 7.72
N LEU A 120 9.89 7.78 7.87
CA LEU A 120 8.47 7.50 8.10
C LEU A 120 8.07 7.79 9.57
N PRO A 121 6.96 8.49 9.83
CA PRO A 121 6.50 8.85 11.19
C PRO A 121 5.81 7.68 11.91
N LEU A 122 6.52 6.55 12.03
CA LEU A 122 6.08 5.34 12.72
C LEU A 122 6.15 5.51 14.25
N LEU A 123 5.33 4.75 14.97
CA LEU A 123 5.45 4.58 16.41
C LEU A 123 6.45 3.46 16.72
N GLU A 124 7.08 3.51 17.90
CA GLU A 124 7.87 2.39 18.39
C GLU A 124 6.98 1.15 18.56
N GLY A 125 7.43 0.02 18.01
CA GLY A 125 6.70 -1.25 18.05
C GLY A 125 5.36 -1.27 17.33
N GLN A 126 5.10 -0.33 16.42
CA GLN A 126 3.84 -0.24 15.70
C GLN A 126 3.50 -1.55 14.96
N GLU A 127 2.32 -2.10 15.23
CA GLU A 127 1.75 -3.29 14.58
C GLU A 127 2.51 -4.61 14.81
N GLN A 128 3.31 -4.72 15.86
CA GLN A 128 3.99 -5.99 16.21
C GLN A 128 3.03 -7.13 16.55
N GLY A 129 1.78 -6.83 16.90
CA GLY A 129 0.75 -7.82 17.25
C GLY A 129 -0.03 -8.42 16.08
N LEU A 130 0.23 -8.00 14.84
CA LEU A 130 -0.50 -8.50 13.68
C LEU A 130 -0.25 -10.00 13.43
N PRO A 131 -1.22 -10.75 12.85
CA PRO A 131 -2.53 -10.27 12.38
C PRO A 131 -3.61 -10.24 13.48
N PHE A 132 -3.31 -10.69 14.70
CA PHE A 132 -4.32 -10.89 15.75
C PHE A 132 -4.62 -9.63 16.57
N ARG A 133 -3.71 -8.65 16.59
CA ARG A 133 -3.85 -7.39 17.32
C ARG A 133 -3.21 -6.23 16.54
N ALA A 134 -3.98 -5.17 16.29
CA ALA A 134 -3.50 -3.95 15.65
C ALA A 134 -3.42 -2.80 16.66
N ASP A 135 -2.34 -2.01 16.62
CA ASP A 135 -2.10 -0.89 17.54
C ASP A 135 -2.71 0.41 17.00
N THR A 136 -2.74 0.58 15.68
CA THR A 136 -3.33 1.73 15.03
C THR A 136 -4.51 1.32 14.15
N LYS A 137 -5.62 2.06 14.24
CA LYS A 137 -6.76 1.81 13.35
C LYS A 137 -6.44 2.33 11.95
N MET A 138 -7.02 1.67 10.94
CA MET A 138 -7.04 2.13 9.54
C MET A 138 -7.48 3.58 9.37
N VAL A 139 -8.23 4.10 10.34
CA VAL A 139 -8.70 5.48 10.40
C VAL A 139 -8.33 6.06 11.77
N GLY A 140 -7.63 7.20 11.81
CA GLY A 140 -7.14 7.83 13.05
C GLY A 140 -8.22 8.45 13.97
N VAL A 141 -9.32 7.73 14.20
CA VAL A 141 -10.49 8.18 14.97
C VAL A 141 -10.17 8.38 16.46
N HIS A 142 -9.12 7.74 17.00
CA HIS A 142 -8.77 7.79 18.43
C HIS A 142 -7.31 8.13 18.76
N ASP A 143 -6.55 8.72 17.82
CA ASP A 143 -5.12 9.05 18.04
C ASP A 143 -4.87 9.97 19.26
N THR A 144 -5.91 10.66 19.74
CA THR A 144 -5.88 11.46 20.98
C THR A 144 -5.59 10.64 22.24
N LEU A 145 -5.84 9.32 22.23
CA LEU A 145 -5.60 8.43 23.37
C LEU A 145 -4.14 7.97 23.49
N LEU A 146 -3.39 7.92 22.37
CA LEU A 146 -1.97 7.53 22.39
C LEU A 146 -1.08 8.58 23.09
N ARG A 147 -1.53 9.84 23.18
CA ARG A 147 -0.82 10.91 23.91
C ARG A 147 -1.02 10.89 25.42
N ARG A 148 -1.91 10.05 25.96
CA ARG A 148 -2.23 10.04 27.41
C ARG A 148 -1.40 9.05 28.23
N ASN A 149 -0.66 8.13 27.60
CA ASN A 149 0.10 7.07 28.29
C ASN A 149 1.60 7.35 28.40
N THR A 150 2.07 8.58 28.15
CA THR A 150 3.46 9.01 28.33
C THR A 150 3.63 9.95 29.53
N LYS A 151 3.05 9.58 30.67
CA LYS A 151 3.36 10.18 31.97
C LYS A 151 3.71 9.11 32.99
#